data_AF-A0A2A8D1W6-F1
#
_entry.id   AF-A0A2A8D1W6-F1
#
_cell.length_a   1.000
_cell.length_b   1.000
_cell.length_c   1.000
_cell.angle_alpha   90.00
_cell.angle_beta   90.00
_cell.angle_gamma   90.00
#
_symmetry.space_group_name_H-M   'P 1'
#
loop_
_entity.id
_entity.type
_entity.pdbx_description
1 polymer ?
#
loop_
_entity_poly.entity_id
_entity_poly.type
_entity_poly.pdbx_seq_one_letter_code
_entity_poly.pdbx_strand_id
1 'polypeptide(L)'
;MRRIATPALIVALLLSTAIPAHAHSNPVDRIKAYVNDVVTHAKAADNAAEKRERLDNGLDDLVTALDRVERTANLSEADRNGIAALRASVVEKQHELRGTHGYERVPNRQLDDFADYVQQDMEVADRSITIGLTTALLIVIILLLL
;
A
#
# COMPACT_ATOMS: atom_id res chain seq x y z
N MET A 1 -67.62 -24.87 5.40
CA MET A 1 -66.74 -23.84 4.82
C MET A 1 -65.54 -23.64 5.71
N ARG A 2 -64.33 -24.02 5.27
CA ARG A 2 -63.10 -23.22 5.38
C ARG A 2 -61.97 -23.95 4.65
N ARG A 3 -61.41 -23.24 3.68
CA ARG A 3 -60.50 -23.74 2.63
C ARG A 3 -59.11 -23.94 3.21
N ILE A 4 -58.49 -25.06 2.86
CA ILE A 4 -57.07 -25.33 3.03
C ILE A 4 -56.34 -24.36 2.10
N ALA A 5 -55.61 -23.41 2.66
CA ALA A 5 -54.85 -22.42 1.88
C ALA A 5 -53.39 -22.87 1.73
N THR A 6 -53.03 -23.18 0.48
CA THR A 6 -51.75 -22.90 -0.20
C THR A 6 -50.43 -23.46 0.39
N PRO A 7 -49.78 -24.44 -0.28
CA PRO A 7 -48.35 -24.70 -0.12
C PRO A 7 -47.57 -23.71 -1.01
N ALA A 8 -47.50 -22.44 -0.61
CA ALA A 8 -46.78 -21.40 -1.37
C ALA A 8 -45.69 -20.73 -0.53
N LEU A 9 -45.20 -21.39 0.52
CA LEU A 9 -44.22 -20.80 1.45
C LEU A 9 -42.78 -21.29 1.25
N ILE A 10 -42.51 -22.26 0.36
CA ILE A 10 -41.18 -22.91 0.30
C ILE A 10 -40.26 -22.32 -0.77
N VAL A 11 -40.77 -21.56 -1.75
CA VAL A 11 -39.94 -21.05 -2.87
C VAL A 11 -39.26 -19.70 -2.58
N ALA A 12 -39.62 -19.01 -1.50
CA ALA A 12 -39.07 -17.68 -1.19
C ALA A 12 -37.72 -17.66 -0.45
N LEU A 13 -37.16 -18.82 -0.08
CA LEU A 13 -35.97 -18.89 0.80
C LEU A 13 -34.63 -19.16 0.08
N LEU A 14 -34.61 -19.23 -1.26
CA LEU A 14 -33.41 -19.63 -2.02
C LEU A 14 -32.66 -18.49 -2.74
N LEU A 15 -33.01 -17.21 -2.49
CA LEU A 15 -32.49 -16.08 -3.26
C LEU A 15 -31.86 -14.94 -2.44
N SER A 16 -31.24 -15.25 -1.29
CA SER A 16 -30.67 -14.22 -0.40
C SER A 16 -29.21 -14.42 0.03
N THR A 17 -28.47 -15.37 -0.56
CA THR A 17 -27.01 -15.46 -0.33
C THR A 17 -26.22 -14.93 -1.51
N ALA A 18 -26.58 -13.74 -2.02
CA ALA A 18 -25.57 -12.87 -2.61
C ALA A 18 -24.77 -12.28 -1.45
N ILE A 19 -23.86 -13.07 -0.88
CA ILE A 19 -22.81 -12.53 -0.03
C ILE A 19 -22.06 -11.56 -0.95
N PRO A 20 -22.05 -10.24 -0.69
CA PRO A 20 -21.15 -9.38 -1.43
C PRO A 20 -19.76 -9.93 -1.20
N ALA A 21 -19.12 -10.42 -2.25
CA ALA A 21 -17.71 -10.74 -2.22
C ALA A 21 -17.01 -9.42 -1.92
N HIS A 22 -16.70 -9.17 -0.65
CA HIS A 22 -15.78 -8.11 -0.28
C HIS A 22 -14.50 -8.42 -1.05
N ALA A 23 -14.16 -7.59 -2.03
CA ALA A 23 -12.88 -7.68 -2.71
C ALA A 23 -11.82 -7.62 -1.61
N HIS A 24 -11.20 -8.77 -1.32
CA HIS A 24 -10.12 -8.85 -0.36
C HIS A 24 -8.93 -8.21 -1.07
N SER A 25 -8.84 -6.87 -0.98
CA SER A 25 -7.72 -6.12 -1.54
C SER A 25 -6.44 -6.71 -0.97
N ASN A 26 -5.56 -7.23 -1.82
CA ASN A 26 -4.29 -7.79 -1.39
C ASN A 26 -3.53 -6.68 -0.64
N PRO A 27 -2.87 -6.96 0.50
CA PRO A 27 -1.98 -6.01 1.16
C PRO A 27 -1.05 -5.24 0.20
N VAL A 28 -0.57 -5.91 -0.84
CA VAL A 28 0.25 -5.23 -1.86
C VAL A 28 -0.53 -4.11 -2.57
N ASP A 29 -1.79 -4.34 -2.93
CA ASP A 29 -2.64 -3.34 -3.58
C ASP A 29 -2.88 -2.13 -2.66
N ARG A 30 -2.90 -2.33 -1.34
CA ARG A 30 -3.06 -1.24 -0.37
C ARG A 30 -1.81 -0.39 -0.24
N ILE A 31 -0.62 -1.00 -0.30
CA ILE A 31 0.65 -0.26 -0.34
C ILE A 31 0.74 0.53 -1.65
N LYS A 32 0.37 -0.07 -2.78
CA LYS A 32 0.28 0.63 -4.07
C LYS A 32 -0.69 1.81 -3.99
N ALA A 33 -1.86 1.61 -3.38
CA ALA A 33 -2.84 2.68 -3.19
C ALA A 33 -2.30 3.80 -2.30
N TYR A 34 -1.58 3.47 -1.22
CA TYR A 34 -0.92 4.46 -0.36
C TYR A 34 0.11 5.29 -1.15
N VAL A 35 0.97 4.63 -1.93
CA VAL A 35 1.97 5.33 -2.75
C VAL A 35 1.30 6.22 -3.81
N ASN A 36 0.23 5.73 -4.44
CA ASN A 36 -0.53 6.53 -5.40
C ASN A 36 -1.17 7.76 -4.75
N ASP A 37 -1.67 7.63 -3.51
CA ASP A 37 -2.21 8.75 -2.75
C ASP A 37 -1.11 9.79 -2.45
N VAL A 38 0.05 9.36 -1.94
CA VAL A 38 1.22 10.24 -1.71
C VAL A 38 1.61 10.98 -2.99
N VAL A 39 1.71 10.28 -4.12
CA VAL A 39 2.06 10.87 -5.42
C VAL A 39 1.00 11.87 -5.89
N THR A 40 -0.28 11.52 -5.76
CA THR A 40 -1.40 12.40 -6.12
C THR A 40 -1.37 13.68 -5.28
N HIS A 41 -1.17 13.55 -3.96
CA HIS A 41 -1.06 14.68 -3.06
C HIS A 41 0.19 15.51 -3.34
N ALA A 42 1.34 14.90 -3.63
CA ALA A 42 2.54 15.63 -4.00
C ALA A 42 2.35 16.45 -5.28
N LYS A 43 1.74 15.86 -6.31
CA LYS A 43 1.46 16.53 -7.59
C LYS A 43 0.50 17.69 -7.46
N ALA A 44 -0.42 17.63 -6.50
CA ALA A 44 -1.37 18.69 -6.18
C ALA A 44 -0.77 19.86 -5.36
N ALA A 45 0.50 19.80 -4.95
CA ALA A 45 1.14 20.88 -4.20
C ALA A 45 1.38 22.13 -5.07
N ASP A 46 1.28 23.31 -4.46
CA ASP A 46 1.35 24.60 -5.17
C ASP A 46 2.77 24.96 -5.60
N ASN A 47 3.77 24.39 -4.92
CA ASN A 47 5.17 24.71 -5.18
C ASN A 47 6.09 23.50 -4.96
N ALA A 48 7.33 23.61 -5.46
CA ALA A 48 8.29 22.52 -5.44
C ALA A 48 8.84 22.16 -4.04
N ALA A 49 8.78 23.08 -3.07
CA ALA A 49 9.19 22.77 -1.70
C ALA A 49 8.16 21.85 -1.05
N GLU A 50 6.89 22.24 -1.11
CA GLU A 50 5.77 21.46 -0.60
C GLU A 50 5.63 20.11 -1.32
N LYS A 51 5.79 20.07 -2.64
CA LYS A 51 5.80 18.80 -3.41
C LYS A 51 6.84 17.82 -2.89
N ARG A 52 8.06 18.31 -2.65
CA ARG A 52 9.14 17.47 -2.10
C ARG A 52 8.83 17.03 -0.68
N GLU A 53 8.34 17.91 0.16
CA GLU A 53 7.96 17.57 1.53
C GLU A 53 6.88 16.49 1.57
N ARG A 54 5.84 16.58 0.73
CA ARG A 54 4.79 15.55 0.64
C ARG A 54 5.35 14.19 0.21
N LEU A 55 6.23 14.17 -0.80
CA LEU A 55 6.92 12.93 -1.21
C LEU A 55 7.80 12.38 -0.08
N ASP A 56 8.56 13.25 0.56
CA ASP A 56 9.50 12.86 1.61
C ASP A 56 8.80 12.25 2.82
N ASN A 57 7.73 12.89 3.28
CA ASN A 57 6.90 12.41 4.38
C ASN A 57 6.24 11.08 4.04
N GLY A 58 5.66 10.93 2.85
CA GLY A 58 5.02 9.66 2.47
C GLY A 58 6.01 8.50 2.35
N LEU A 59 7.24 8.77 1.88
CA LEU A 59 8.31 7.77 1.89
C LEU A 59 8.76 7.45 3.33
N ASP A 60 8.84 8.44 4.20
CA ASP A 60 9.25 8.29 5.60
C ASP A 60 8.26 7.48 6.44
N ASP A 61 6.96 7.73 6.25
CA ASP A 61 5.87 6.97 6.86
C ASP A 61 5.96 5.49 6.47
N LEU A 62 6.19 5.20 5.18
CA LEU A 62 6.36 3.84 4.69
C LEU A 62 7.58 3.14 5.30
N VAL A 63 8.74 3.83 5.35
CA VAL A 63 9.94 3.31 6.02
C VAL A 63 9.67 3.02 7.49
N THR A 64 9.01 3.95 8.19
CA THR A 64 8.67 3.82 9.61
C THR A 64 7.74 2.64 9.87
N ALA A 65 6.73 2.44 9.01
CA ALA A 65 5.82 1.31 9.10
C ALA A 65 6.55 -0.02 8.89
N LEU A 66 7.45 -0.10 7.89
CA LEU A 66 8.28 -1.28 7.61
C LEU A 66 9.24 -1.59 8.77
N ASP A 67 9.93 -0.57 9.30
CA ASP A 67 10.82 -0.68 10.47
C ASP A 67 10.07 -1.23 11.70
N ARG A 68 8.84 -0.76 11.91
CA ARG A 68 8.01 -1.21 13.03
C ARG A 68 7.58 -2.67 12.84
N VAL A 69 7.21 -3.08 11.63
CA VAL A 69 6.86 -4.48 11.36
C VAL A 69 8.06 -5.39 11.59
N GLU A 70 9.25 -5.02 11.11
CA GLU A 70 10.47 -5.81 11.30
C GLU A 70 10.81 -6.04 12.79
N ARG A 71 10.54 -5.04 13.65
CA ARG A 71 10.80 -5.10 15.09
C ARG A 71 9.71 -5.77 15.92
N THR A 72 8.46 -5.76 15.46
CA THR A 72 7.30 -6.16 16.29
C THR A 72 6.63 -7.44 15.83
N ALA A 73 6.73 -7.80 14.56
CA ALA A 73 6.11 -9.02 14.04
C ALA A 73 7.05 -10.22 14.19
N ASN A 74 6.47 -11.38 14.51
CA ASN A 74 7.19 -12.65 14.47
C ASN A 74 7.27 -13.16 13.02
N LEU A 75 8.22 -12.61 12.27
CA LEU A 75 8.43 -12.90 10.84
C LEU A 75 9.29 -14.14 10.63
N SER A 76 9.01 -14.88 9.56
CA SER A 76 9.99 -15.84 9.04
C SER A 76 11.23 -15.11 8.50
N GLU A 77 12.35 -15.81 8.34
CA GLU A 77 13.57 -15.22 7.76
C GLU A 77 13.33 -14.71 6.34
N ALA A 78 12.56 -15.43 5.54
CA ALA A 78 12.19 -15.02 4.18
C ALA A 78 11.37 -13.72 4.19
N ASP A 79 10.40 -13.60 5.09
CA ASP A 79 9.56 -12.40 5.17
C ASP A 79 10.33 -11.21 5.71
N ARG A 80 11.24 -11.42 6.68
CA ARG A 80 12.14 -10.38 7.18
C ARG A 80 13.03 -9.86 6.05
N ASN A 81 13.60 -10.74 5.23
CA ASN A 81 14.41 -10.34 4.07
C ASN A 81 13.58 -9.57 3.04
N GLY A 82 12.32 -9.97 2.82
CA GLY A 82 11.40 -9.25 1.94
C GLY A 82 11.08 -7.83 2.44
N ILE A 83 10.78 -7.68 3.73
CA ILE A 83 10.54 -6.36 4.36
C ILE A 83 11.81 -5.49 4.33
N ALA A 84 12.97 -6.06 4.65
CA ALA A 84 14.24 -5.34 4.62
C ALA A 84 14.60 -4.87 3.20
N ALA A 85 14.37 -5.70 2.18
CA ALA A 85 14.59 -5.33 0.78
C ALA A 85 13.63 -4.21 0.32
N LEU A 86 12.34 -4.30 0.67
CA LEU A 86 11.38 -3.24 0.37
C LEU A 86 11.78 -1.93 1.06
N ARG A 87 12.13 -1.99 2.35
CA ARG A 87 12.59 -0.83 3.12
C ARG A 87 13.83 -0.19 2.50
N ALA A 88 14.81 -1.00 2.10
CA ALA A 88 16.02 -0.50 1.44
C ALA A 88 15.69 0.26 0.15
N SER A 89 14.79 -0.29 -0.69
CA SER A 89 14.34 0.40 -1.92
C SER A 89 13.70 1.77 -1.63
N VAL A 90 12.81 1.85 -0.63
CA VAL A 90 12.16 3.11 -0.24
C VAL A 90 13.18 4.12 0.30
N VAL A 91 14.15 3.66 1.11
CA VAL A 91 15.25 4.49 1.63
C VAL A 91 16.14 5.04 0.52
N GLU A 92 16.44 4.25 -0.51
CA GLU A 92 17.16 4.72 -1.70
C GLU A 92 16.42 5.89 -2.38
N LYS A 93 15.09 5.78 -2.53
CA LYS A 93 14.27 6.88 -3.07
C LYS A 93 14.30 8.13 -2.20
N GLN A 94 14.29 7.99 -0.87
CA GLN A 94 14.47 9.14 0.03
C GLN A 94 15.85 9.79 -0.18
N HIS A 95 16.90 8.99 -0.34
CA HIS A 95 18.24 9.51 -0.58
C HIS A 95 18.35 10.24 -1.91
N GLU A 96 17.75 9.73 -2.97
CA GLU A 96 17.66 10.38 -4.28
C GLU A 96 16.88 11.72 -4.18
N LEU A 97 15.69 11.69 -3.58
CA LEU A 97 14.85 12.88 -3.40
C LEU A 97 15.57 14.01 -2.65
N ARG A 98 16.33 13.65 -1.61
CA ARG A 98 17.07 14.57 -0.73
C ARG A 98 18.44 14.95 -1.30
N GLY A 99 19.04 14.11 -2.15
CA GLY A 99 20.43 14.21 -2.58
C GLY A 99 21.42 13.92 -1.46
N THR A 100 21.21 12.81 -0.75
CA THR A 100 22.07 12.37 0.36
C THR A 100 22.72 11.03 0.04
N HIS A 101 23.69 10.59 0.83
CA HIS A 101 24.35 9.27 0.66
C HIS A 101 24.94 9.03 -0.75
N GLY A 102 25.44 10.08 -1.39
CA GLY A 102 26.08 10.00 -2.71
C GLY A 102 25.12 10.19 -3.90
N TYR A 103 23.82 10.37 -3.66
CA TYR A 103 22.87 10.71 -4.70
C TYR A 103 22.88 12.20 -5.03
N GLU A 104 22.68 12.53 -6.30
CA GLU A 104 22.34 13.90 -6.70
C GLU A 104 20.89 14.19 -6.32
N ARG A 105 20.63 15.37 -5.77
CA ARG A 105 19.28 15.77 -5.36
C ARG A 105 18.39 15.91 -6.58
N VAL A 106 17.23 15.26 -6.57
CA VAL A 106 16.19 15.45 -7.60
C VAL A 106 15.91 16.94 -7.78
N PRO A 107 16.11 17.51 -8.99
CA PRO A 107 15.80 18.90 -9.27
C PRO A 107 14.32 19.22 -9.09
N ASN A 108 14.00 20.45 -8.64
CA ASN A 108 12.61 20.88 -8.42
C ASN A 108 11.69 20.67 -9.64
N ARG A 109 12.24 20.85 -10.85
CA ARG A 109 11.53 20.68 -12.12
C ARG A 109 11.25 19.22 -12.51
N GLN A 110 11.84 18.25 -11.81
CA GLN A 110 11.71 16.81 -12.06
C GLN A 110 10.90 16.10 -10.97
N LEU A 111 10.32 16.83 -10.01
CA LEU A 111 9.62 16.21 -8.89
C LEU A 111 8.37 15.41 -9.31
N ASP A 112 7.70 15.81 -10.39
CA ASP A 112 6.56 15.04 -10.91
C ASP A 112 7.01 13.75 -11.58
N ASP A 113 8.06 13.80 -12.39
CA ASP A 113 8.66 12.63 -13.02
C ASP A 113 9.20 11.65 -11.98
N PHE A 114 9.83 12.17 -10.92
CA PHE A 114 10.29 11.38 -9.78
C PHE A 114 9.12 10.74 -9.03
N ALA A 115 8.03 11.46 -8.82
CA ALA A 115 6.83 10.91 -8.19
C ALA A 115 6.24 9.75 -9.01
N ASP A 116 6.19 9.89 -10.34
CA ASP A 116 5.76 8.82 -11.24
C ASP A 116 6.70 7.60 -11.19
N TYR A 117 8.01 7.85 -11.15
CA TYR A 117 9.01 6.80 -11.02
C TYR A 117 8.83 6.02 -9.71
N VAL A 118 8.62 6.70 -8.57
CA VAL A 118 8.35 6.05 -7.29
C VAL A 118 7.09 5.19 -7.36
N GLN A 119 6.00 5.70 -7.94
CA GLN A 119 4.77 4.91 -8.10
C GLN A 119 5.02 3.66 -8.94
N GLN A 120 5.66 3.82 -10.10
CA GLN A 120 5.93 2.72 -11.03
C GLN A 120 6.80 1.64 -10.39
N ASP A 121 7.83 2.02 -9.64
CA ASP A 121 8.73 1.09 -8.96
C ASP A 121 7.97 0.23 -7.94
N MET A 122 7.04 0.83 -7.20
CA MET A 122 6.19 0.12 -6.23
C MET A 122 5.11 -0.74 -6.88
N GLU A 123 4.65 -0.39 -8.08
CA GLU A 123 3.71 -1.21 -8.85
C GLU A 123 4.34 -2.54 -9.32
N VAL A 124 5.63 -2.54 -9.64
CA VAL A 124 6.38 -3.70 -10.14
C VAL A 124 6.83 -4.66 -9.03
N ALA A 125 6.96 -4.18 -7.79
CA ALA A 125 7.42 -4.96 -6.63
C ALA A 125 6.55 -6.21 -6.31
N ASP A 126 5.32 -6.25 -6.81
CA ASP A 126 4.31 -7.32 -6.64
C ASP A 126 4.79 -8.72 -7.09
N ARG A 127 5.72 -8.79 -8.05
CA ARG A 127 6.15 -10.06 -8.65
C ARG A 127 7.01 -10.93 -7.74
N SER A 128 7.47 -10.40 -6.61
CA SER A 128 8.45 -11.04 -5.72
C SER A 128 7.88 -11.39 -4.33
N ILE A 129 6.57 -11.26 -4.12
CA ILE A 129 5.94 -11.29 -2.79
C ILE A 129 5.42 -12.70 -2.43
N THR A 130 5.93 -13.27 -1.34
CA THR A 130 5.52 -14.58 -0.80
C THR A 130 4.30 -14.48 0.12
N ILE A 131 3.62 -15.60 0.41
CA ILE A 131 2.42 -15.65 1.29
C ILE A 131 2.71 -15.10 2.70
N GLY A 132 3.92 -15.36 3.25
CA GLY A 132 4.33 -14.83 4.55
C GLY A 132 4.52 -13.31 4.52
N LEU A 133 5.09 -12.79 3.42
CA LEU A 133 5.25 -11.36 3.20
C LEU A 133 3.88 -10.67 3.12
N THR A 134 2.86 -11.28 2.53
CA THR A 134 1.49 -10.73 2.50
C THR A 134 0.97 -10.40 3.90
N THR A 135 1.20 -11.27 4.89
CA THR A 135 0.74 -11.02 6.28
C THR A 135 1.54 -9.89 6.93
N ALA A 136 2.86 -9.82 6.69
CA ALA A 136 3.68 -8.72 7.16
C ALA A 136 3.22 -7.36 6.58
N LEU A 137 2.93 -7.32 5.27
CA LEU A 137 2.42 -6.14 4.59
C LEU A 137 1.04 -5.71 5.10
N LEU A 138 0.21 -6.65 5.56
CA LEU A 138 -1.07 -6.32 6.21
C LEU A 138 -0.86 -5.48 7.48
N ILE A 139 0.16 -5.81 8.28
CA ILE A 139 0.51 -5.02 9.46
C ILE A 139 1.04 -3.64 9.05
N VAL A 140 1.87 -3.56 7.99
CA VAL A 140 2.37 -2.27 7.46
C VAL A 140 1.19 -1.35 7.13
N ILE A 141 0.16 -1.85 6.45
CA ILE A 141 -1.01 -1.05 6.07
C ILE A 141 -1.77 -0.57 7.30
N ILE A 142 -1.95 -1.44 8.30
CA ILE A 142 -2.60 -1.03 9.55
C ILE A 142 -1.83 0.13 10.17
N LEU A 143 -0.51 0.11 10.14
CA LEU A 143 0.31 1.19 10.68
C LEU A 143 0.22 2.49 9.88
N LEU A 144 0.04 2.42 8.56
CA LEU A 144 -0.12 3.60 7.69
C LEU A 144 -1.52 4.24 7.77
N LEU A 145 -2.51 3.50 8.28
CA LEU A 145 -3.89 3.97 8.42
C LEU A 145 -4.24 4.47 9.82
N LEU A 146 -3.32 4.31 10.79
CA LEU A 146 -3.48 4.71 12.19
C LEU A 146 -2.92 6.12 12.41
#